data_AF-A0A8X6QDR9-F1
#
_entry.id   AF-A0A8X6QDR9-F1
#
_cell.length_a   1.000
_cell.length_b   1.000
_cell.length_c   1.000
_cell.angle_alpha   90.00
_cell.angle_beta   90.00
_cell.angle_gamma   90.00
#
_symmetry.space_group_name_H-M   'P 1'
#
loop_
_entity.id
_entity.type
_entity.pdbx_description
1 polymer ?
#
loop_
_entity_poly.entity_id
_entity_poly.type
_entity_poly.pdbx_seq_one_letter_code
_entity_poly.pdbx_strand_id
1 'polypeptide(L)'
;MLGKDNVVADALSRIKAINENNYDAIAKEQVKDEELKHLMQNNSSLKFKPTSSPSGKTLWWDISTPKIRPYIPQKFRLQIFELMHGFADTGVKSTITLMTENNVWSNIKKQVREWAKVCIRCQKCKVTRHTKSKFSEYRAPDERFSVVHID
;
A
#
# COMPACT_ATOMS: atom_id res chain seq x y z
N MET A 1 -9.82 28.24 -9.33
CA MET A 1 -9.96 28.07 -7.87
C MET A 1 -8.73 27.33 -7.39
N LEU A 2 -7.84 27.99 -6.64
CA LEU A 2 -6.58 27.41 -6.15
C LEU A 2 -6.89 26.36 -5.06
N GLY A 3 -6.63 25.09 -5.40
CA GLY A 3 -6.93 23.95 -4.55
C GLY A 3 -5.97 23.87 -3.35
N LYS A 4 -6.56 23.88 -2.15
CA LYS A 4 -5.86 23.54 -0.89
C LYS A 4 -5.58 22.04 -0.73
N ASP A 5 -5.88 21.21 -1.73
CA ASP A 5 -5.73 19.75 -1.71
C ASP A 5 -4.49 19.25 -2.49
N ASN A 6 -3.40 20.03 -2.57
CA ASN A 6 -2.17 19.61 -3.25
C ASN A 6 -1.16 18.88 -2.33
N VAL A 7 -1.53 18.54 -1.10
CA VAL A 7 -0.63 17.83 -0.17
C VAL A 7 -0.35 16.40 -0.64
N VAL A 8 -1.37 15.73 -1.18
CA VAL A 8 -1.22 14.35 -1.67
C VAL A 8 -0.35 14.32 -2.93
N ALA A 9 -0.57 15.23 -3.87
CA ALA A 9 0.24 15.29 -5.09
C ALA A 9 1.69 15.74 -4.82
N ASP A 10 1.92 16.67 -3.89
CA ASP A 10 3.26 17.03 -3.43
C ASP A 10 3.97 15.85 -2.74
N ALA A 11 3.29 15.13 -1.83
CA ALA A 11 3.84 13.93 -1.19
C ALA A 11 4.18 12.82 -2.20
N LEU A 12 3.33 12.62 -3.22
CA LEU A 12 3.58 11.66 -4.29
C LEU A 12 4.75 12.05 -5.19
N SER A 13 4.91 13.35 -5.47
CA SER A 13 6.06 13.86 -6.21
C SER A 13 7.36 13.63 -5.44
N ARG A 14 7.33 13.83 -4.11
CA ARG A 14 8.48 13.54 -3.23
C ARG A 14 8.81 12.05 -3.18
N ILE A 15 7.81 11.17 -3.13
CA ILE A 15 8.03 9.71 -3.20
C ILE A 15 8.65 9.34 -4.54
N LYS A 16 8.15 9.92 -5.64
CA LYS A 16 8.71 9.69 -6.98
C LYS A 16 10.19 10.14 -7.03
N ALA A 17 10.53 11.29 -6.46
CA ALA A 17 11.90 11.78 -6.36
C ALA A 17 12.81 10.88 -5.48
N ILE A 18 12.28 10.34 -4.38
CA ILE A 18 13.01 9.38 -3.52
C ILE A 18 13.25 8.06 -4.27
N ASN A 19 12.25 7.60 -5.03
CA ASN A 19 12.37 6.39 -5.85
C ASN A 19 13.31 6.62 -7.06
N GLU A 20 13.34 7.83 -7.62
CA GLU A 20 14.25 8.25 -8.68
C GLU A 20 15.72 8.10 -8.28
N ASN A 21 16.06 8.44 -7.03
CA ASN A 21 17.41 8.20 -6.48
C ASN A 21 17.76 6.71 -6.29
N ASN A 22 16.79 5.80 -6.35
CA ASN A 22 16.99 4.37 -6.13
C ASN A 22 16.73 3.52 -7.39
N TYR A 23 16.32 4.13 -8.51
CA TYR A 23 16.11 3.41 -9.78
C TYR A 23 17.38 2.72 -10.29
N ASP A 24 18.55 3.29 -9.98
CA ASP A 24 19.85 2.68 -10.26
C ASP A 24 20.09 1.33 -9.56
N ALA A 25 19.57 1.18 -8.35
CA ALA A 25 19.67 -0.05 -7.57
C ALA A 25 18.59 -1.04 -7.99
N ILE A 26 17.38 -0.55 -8.27
CA ILE A 26 16.27 -1.33 -8.81
C ILE A 26 16.67 -1.93 -10.16
N ALA A 27 17.23 -1.14 -11.08
CA ALA A 27 17.70 -1.59 -12.39
C ALA A 27 18.76 -2.70 -12.28
N LYS A 28 19.71 -2.58 -11.35
CA LYS A 28 20.71 -3.63 -11.09
C LYS A 28 20.07 -4.96 -10.66
N GLU A 29 19.04 -4.90 -9.83
CA GLU A 29 18.37 -6.09 -9.31
C GLU A 29 17.41 -6.70 -10.35
N GLN A 30 16.78 -5.87 -11.19
CA GLN A 30 15.92 -6.33 -12.30
C GLN A 30 16.66 -7.25 -13.28
N VAL A 31 17.94 -7.02 -13.54
CA VAL A 31 18.75 -7.87 -14.44
C VAL A 31 18.84 -9.31 -13.93
N LYS A 32 18.79 -9.51 -12.62
CA LYS A 32 18.89 -10.82 -11.95
C LYS A 32 17.53 -11.42 -11.62
N ASP A 33 16.45 -10.71 -11.89
CA ASP A 33 15.10 -11.10 -11.46
C ASP A 33 14.47 -12.07 -12.47
N GLU A 34 14.34 -13.33 -12.05
CA GLU A 34 13.71 -14.38 -12.86
C GLU A 34 12.19 -14.19 -13.00
N GLU A 35 11.53 -13.55 -12.02
CA GLU A 35 10.09 -13.25 -12.11
C GLU A 35 9.83 -12.27 -13.25
N LEU A 36 10.69 -11.25 -13.40
CA LEU A 36 10.60 -10.30 -14.51
C LEU A 36 10.76 -11.01 -15.87
N LYS A 37 11.75 -11.90 -16.02
CA LYS A 37 11.94 -12.68 -17.25
C LYS A 37 10.70 -13.53 -17.57
N HIS A 38 10.16 -14.20 -16.56
CA HIS A 38 8.97 -15.02 -16.71
C HIS A 38 7.74 -14.19 -17.11
N LEU A 39 7.55 -13.01 -16.53
CA LEU A 39 6.45 -12.09 -16.88
C LEU A 39 6.56 -11.54 -18.30
N MET A 40 7.78 -11.36 -18.80
CA MET A 40 8.02 -10.95 -20.18
C MET A 40 7.79 -12.06 -21.20
N GLN A 41 8.10 -13.31 -20.83
CA GLN A 41 7.98 -14.48 -21.72
C GLN A 41 6.55 -15.06 -21.75
N ASN A 42 5.89 -15.12 -20.60
CA ASN A 42 4.58 -15.77 -20.49
C ASN A 42 3.44 -14.80 -20.72
N ASN A 43 3.15 -14.49 -21.99
CA ASN A 43 1.93 -13.86 -22.53
C ASN A 43 1.03 -13.13 -21.51
N SER A 44 1.65 -12.26 -20.73
CA SER A 44 1.01 -11.55 -19.64
C SER A 44 0.21 -10.41 -20.25
N SER A 45 -0.84 -9.97 -19.56
CA SER A 45 -1.50 -8.70 -19.90
C SER A 45 -0.57 -7.50 -19.70
N LEU A 46 0.54 -7.68 -18.99
CA LEU A 46 1.58 -6.68 -18.79
C LEU A 46 2.41 -6.49 -20.06
N LYS A 47 2.77 -5.23 -20.33
CA LYS A 47 3.59 -4.85 -21.48
C LYS A 47 4.81 -4.11 -20.97
N PHE A 48 5.98 -4.72 -21.05
CA PHE A 48 7.21 -4.13 -20.52
C PHE A 48 8.00 -3.39 -21.60
N LYS A 49 8.44 -2.17 -21.28
CA LYS A 49 9.34 -1.35 -22.11
C LYS A 49 10.62 -1.02 -21.33
N PRO A 50 11.81 -1.28 -21.90
CA PRO A 50 13.07 -0.87 -21.29
C PRO A 50 13.27 0.64 -21.48
N THR A 51 13.80 1.33 -20.48
CA THR A 51 14.18 2.75 -20.56
C THR A 51 15.50 2.97 -19.84
N SER A 52 16.38 3.75 -20.45
CA SER A 52 17.65 4.13 -19.84
C SER A 52 17.41 5.15 -18.73
N SER A 53 17.87 4.83 -17.53
CA SER A 53 18.05 5.80 -16.45
C SER A 53 19.13 6.82 -16.81
N PRO A 54 19.18 8.00 -16.15
CA PRO A 54 20.21 9.03 -16.39
C PRO A 54 21.65 8.53 -16.22
N SER A 55 21.83 7.48 -15.43
CA SER A 55 23.07 6.75 -15.15
C SER A 55 23.41 5.64 -16.16
N GLY A 56 22.58 5.48 -17.20
CA GLY A 56 22.80 4.51 -18.28
C GLY A 56 22.32 3.09 -18.01
N LYS A 57 21.68 2.82 -16.86
CA LYS A 57 21.14 1.48 -16.57
C LYS A 57 19.73 1.32 -17.13
N THR A 58 19.43 0.12 -17.62
CA THR A 58 18.10 -0.22 -18.13
C THR A 58 17.13 -0.51 -17.00
N LEU A 59 16.04 0.24 -16.95
CA LEU A 59 14.91 0.00 -16.07
C LEU A 59 13.70 -0.45 -16.89
N TRP A 60 13.02 -1.50 -16.42
CA TRP A 60 11.82 -2.04 -17.04
C TRP A 60 10.56 -1.40 -16.47
N TRP A 61 9.72 -0.90 -17.37
CA TRP A 61 8.45 -0.22 -17.05
C TRP A 61 7.28 -0.96 -17.68
N ASP A 62 6.19 -1.11 -16.95
CA ASP A 62 4.91 -1.55 -17.48
C ASP A 62 4.16 -0.36 -18.11
N ILE A 63 3.76 -0.55 -19.37
CA ILE A 63 3.00 0.40 -20.19
C ILE A 63 1.61 -0.15 -20.57
N SER A 64 1.17 -1.25 -19.94
CA SER A 64 -0.16 -1.84 -20.21
C SER A 64 -1.30 -0.95 -19.72
N THR A 65 -1.03 -0.03 -18.80
CA THR A 65 -2.00 0.93 -18.26
C THR A 65 -1.70 2.37 -18.68
N PRO A 66 -2.68 3.29 -18.64
CA PRO A 66 -2.48 4.70 -18.99
C PRO A 66 -1.36 5.37 -18.16
N LYS A 67 -1.17 4.91 -16.92
CA LYS A 67 -0.08 5.33 -16.06
C LYS A 67 1.07 4.32 -16.16
N ILE A 68 2.25 4.82 -16.52
CA ILE A 68 3.48 4.02 -16.64
C ILE A 68 4.01 3.71 -15.24
N ARG A 69 4.37 2.45 -14.98
CA ARG A 69 4.76 1.98 -13.63
C ARG A 69 6.05 1.16 -13.72
N PRO A 70 7.06 1.40 -12.87
CA PRO A 70 8.27 0.59 -12.86
C PRO A 70 7.98 -0.79 -12.26
N TYR A 71 8.65 -1.80 -12.79
CA TYR A 71 8.67 -3.12 -12.16
C TYR A 71 9.55 -3.09 -10.91
N ILE A 72 9.07 -3.64 -9.80
CA ILE A 72 9.82 -3.64 -8.53
C ILE A 72 10.30 -5.05 -8.17
N PRO A 73 11.63 -5.28 -8.17
CA PRO A 73 12.24 -6.53 -7.70
C PRO A 73 11.95 -6.80 -6.24
N GLN A 74 11.91 -8.08 -5.85
CA GLN A 74 11.50 -8.53 -4.52
C GLN A 74 12.17 -7.78 -3.36
N LYS A 75 13.48 -7.50 -3.49
CA LYS A 75 14.31 -6.83 -2.49
C LYS A 75 13.81 -5.43 -2.11
N PHE A 76 13.17 -4.72 -3.04
CA PHE A 76 12.73 -3.33 -2.82
C PHE A 76 11.25 -3.24 -2.44
N ARG A 77 10.47 -4.32 -2.56
CA ARG A 77 9.01 -4.26 -2.38
C ARG A 77 8.59 -3.84 -0.97
N LEU A 78 9.27 -4.35 0.06
CA LEU A 78 8.99 -3.98 1.46
C LEU A 78 9.38 -2.54 1.75
N GLN A 79 10.56 -2.10 1.29
CA GLN A 79 11.01 -0.72 1.46
C GLN A 79 10.04 0.27 0.80
N ILE A 80 9.60 -0.02 -0.43
CA ILE A 80 8.59 0.78 -1.14
C ILE A 80 7.26 0.74 -0.38
N PHE A 81 6.88 -0.40 0.19
CA PHE A 81 5.72 -0.52 1.08
C PHE A 81 5.81 0.43 2.26
N GLU A 82 6.89 0.39 3.03
CA GLU A 82 7.06 1.21 4.23
C GLU A 82 7.04 2.70 3.91
N LEU A 83 7.70 3.10 2.82
CA LEU A 83 7.69 4.49 2.35
C LEU A 83 6.26 4.95 2.06
N MET A 84 5.57 4.31 1.10
CA MET A 84 4.23 4.76 0.69
C MET A 84 3.15 4.53 1.75
N HIS A 85 3.29 3.49 2.57
CA HIS A 85 2.35 3.25 3.67
C HIS A 85 2.44 4.36 4.72
N GLY A 86 3.63 4.94 4.96
CA GLY A 86 3.81 6.09 5.85
C GLY A 86 3.07 7.36 5.39
N PHE A 87 2.77 7.49 4.09
CA PHE A 87 2.00 8.60 3.52
C PHE A 87 0.52 8.28 3.33
N ALA A 88 0.12 7.02 3.47
CA ALA A 88 -1.26 6.59 3.32
C ALA A 88 -2.02 6.76 4.65
N ASP A 89 -2.53 7.97 4.89
CA ASP A 89 -3.40 8.26 6.05
C ASP A 89 -4.69 7.43 6.06
N THR A 90 -5.03 6.79 4.93
CA THR A 90 -6.32 6.13 4.68
C THR A 90 -6.23 4.60 4.54
N GLY A 91 -5.52 3.93 5.45
CA GLY A 91 -5.67 2.49 5.65
C GLY A 91 -5.28 1.57 4.47
N VAL A 92 -5.62 0.28 4.59
CA VAL A 92 -5.09 -0.79 3.71
C VAL A 92 -5.57 -0.66 2.27
N LYS A 93 -6.84 -0.27 2.05
CA LYS A 93 -7.40 -0.16 0.70
C LYS A 93 -6.70 0.95 -0.10
N SER A 94 -6.52 2.13 0.49
CA SER A 94 -5.83 3.23 -0.18
C SER A 94 -4.36 2.92 -0.43
N THR A 95 -3.70 2.24 0.51
CA THR A 95 -2.32 1.77 0.30
C THR A 95 -2.25 0.82 -0.90
N ILE A 96 -3.18 -0.12 -1.05
CA ILE A 96 -3.23 -1.01 -2.22
C ILE A 96 -3.42 -0.22 -3.51
N THR A 97 -4.41 0.68 -3.56
CA THR A 97 -4.67 1.51 -4.74
C THR A 97 -3.42 2.28 -5.13
N LEU A 98 -2.82 2.99 -4.17
CA LEU A 98 -1.62 3.78 -4.35
C LEU A 98 -0.44 2.94 -4.88
N MET A 99 -0.23 1.76 -4.30
CA MET A 99 0.81 0.83 -4.72
C MET A 99 0.62 0.40 -6.16
N THR A 100 -0.60 -0.04 -6.51
CA THR A 100 -0.92 -0.58 -7.84
C THR A 100 -0.98 0.48 -8.92
N GLU A 101 -1.22 1.74 -8.57
CA GLU A 101 -1.17 2.85 -9.53
C GLU A 101 0.24 3.30 -9.86
N ASN A 102 1.20 3.10 -8.94
CA ASN A 102 2.56 3.62 -9.09
C ASN A 102 3.60 2.55 -9.35
N ASN A 103 3.33 1.26 -9.09
CA ASN A 103 4.30 0.18 -9.17
C ASN A 103 3.66 -1.10 -9.69
N VAL A 104 4.49 -2.01 -10.23
CA VAL A 104 4.04 -3.32 -10.69
C VAL A 104 4.98 -4.44 -10.22
N TRP A 105 4.39 -5.54 -9.76
CA TRP A 105 5.02 -6.84 -9.57
C TRP A 105 3.95 -7.92 -9.33
N SER A 106 4.34 -9.19 -9.36
CA SER A 106 3.41 -10.29 -9.16
C SER A 106 2.81 -10.28 -7.75
N ASN A 107 1.49 -10.45 -7.64
CA ASN A 107 0.79 -10.55 -6.36
C ASN A 107 0.89 -9.31 -5.43
N ILE A 108 1.13 -8.11 -5.99
CA ILE A 108 1.20 -6.83 -5.26
C ILE A 108 0.07 -6.63 -4.25
N LYS A 109 -1.19 -6.85 -4.64
CA LYS A 109 -2.36 -6.68 -3.76
C LYS A 109 -2.32 -7.63 -2.55
N LYS A 110 -1.81 -8.85 -2.73
CA LYS A 110 -1.71 -9.85 -1.66
C LYS A 110 -0.62 -9.44 -0.67
N GLN A 111 0.57 -9.13 -1.16
CA GLN A 111 1.71 -8.74 -0.31
C GLN A 111 1.41 -7.48 0.52
N VAL A 112 0.82 -6.45 -0.11
CA VAL A 112 0.45 -5.21 0.61
C VAL A 112 -0.56 -5.50 1.73
N ARG A 113 -1.51 -6.42 1.54
CA ARG A 113 -2.45 -6.81 2.61
C ARG A 113 -1.73 -7.54 3.75
N GLU A 114 -0.77 -8.40 3.45
CA GLU A 114 -0.01 -9.14 4.44
C GLU A 114 0.86 -8.20 5.28
N TRP A 115 1.58 -7.28 4.65
CA TRP A 115 2.38 -6.29 5.37
C TRP A 115 1.51 -5.32 6.18
N ALA A 116 0.37 -4.90 5.65
CA ALA A 116 -0.56 -4.05 6.39
C ALA A 116 -1.19 -4.76 7.60
N LYS A 117 -1.30 -6.10 7.61
CA LYS A 117 -1.80 -6.84 8.77
C LYS A 117 -0.83 -6.81 9.96
N VAL A 118 0.48 -6.84 9.69
CA VAL A 118 1.53 -6.84 10.73
C VAL A 118 1.98 -5.44 11.12
N CYS A 119 1.57 -4.42 10.36
CA CYS A 119 1.89 -3.03 10.68
C CYS A 119 1.13 -2.53 11.93
N ILE A 120 1.89 -2.11 12.96
CA ILE A 120 1.36 -1.60 14.23
C ILE A 120 0.46 -0.36 14.01
N ARG A 121 0.83 0.54 13.10
CA ARG A 121 0.01 1.73 12.77
C ARG A 121 -1.34 1.31 12.17
N CYS A 122 -1.33 0.39 11.20
CA CYS A 122 -2.54 -0.19 10.62
C CYS A 122 -3.45 -0.88 11.65
N GLN A 123 -2.84 -1.61 12.60
CA GLN A 123 -3.58 -2.31 13.65
C GLN A 123 -4.26 -1.32 14.61
N LYS A 124 -3.57 -0.26 15.04
CA LYS A 124 -4.11 0.78 15.92
C LYS A 124 -5.27 1.54 15.29
N CYS A 125 -5.18 1.88 14.00
CA CYS A 125 -6.28 2.56 13.30
C CYS A 125 -7.54 1.69 13.10
N LYS A 126 -7.42 0.36 13.26
CA LYS A 126 -8.53 -0.59 13.12
C LYS A 126 -9.36 -0.78 14.40
N VAL A 127 -9.02 -0.10 15.50
CA VAL A 127 -9.73 -0.18 16.78
C VAL A 127 -11.00 0.68 16.75
N THR A 128 -11.89 0.44 15.79
CA THR A 128 -13.24 1.05 15.74
C THR A 128 -14.37 0.02 15.79
N ARG A 129 -14.04 -1.28 15.85
CA ARG A 129 -15.04 -2.31 16.16
C ARG A 129 -15.24 -2.36 17.66
N HIS A 130 -16.12 -1.51 18.18
CA HIS A 130 -16.70 -1.75 19.50
C HIS A 130 -17.41 -3.10 19.45
N THR A 131 -16.88 -4.10 20.17
CA THR A 131 -17.66 -5.27 20.54
C THR A 131 -18.75 -4.75 21.46
N LYS A 132 -19.90 -4.37 20.89
CA LYS A 132 -21.10 -4.14 21.70
C LYS A 132 -21.45 -5.51 22.29
N SER A 133 -21.06 -5.75 23.54
CA SER A 133 -21.61 -6.86 24.30
C SER A 133 -23.12 -6.75 24.24
N LYS A 134 -23.83 -7.88 24.09
CA LYS A 134 -25.27 -7.86 24.30
C LYS A 134 -25.51 -7.28 25.70
N PHE A 135 -26.39 -6.30 25.82
CA PHE A 135 -26.87 -5.88 27.13
C PHE A 135 -27.40 -7.14 27.83
N SER A 136 -26.89 -7.43 29.02
CA SER A 136 -27.49 -8.47 29.85
C SER A 136 -28.93 -8.06 30.13
N GLU A 137 -29.89 -8.97 29.97
CA GLU A 137 -31.26 -8.72 30.40
C GLU A 137 -31.27 -8.43 31.90
N TYR A 138 -31.52 -7.16 32.24
CA TYR A 138 -31.77 -6.76 33.61
C TYR A 138 -33.14 -7.31 33.99
N ARG A 139 -33.18 -8.27 34.92
CA ARG A 139 -34.45 -8.68 35.53
C ARG A 139 -34.90 -7.56 36.45
N ALA A 140 -36.03 -6.94 36.14
CA ALA A 140 -36.67 -6.00 37.06
C ALA A 140 -36.93 -6.73 38.39
N PRO A 141 -36.51 -6.18 39.53
CA PRO A 141 -36.81 -6.81 40.81
C PRO A 141 -38.32 -6.68 41.11
N ASP A 142 -38.92 -7.77 41.57
CA ASP A 142 -40.37 -7.88 41.87
C ASP A 142 -40.79 -7.07 43.12
N GLU A 143 -39.84 -6.45 43.83
CA GLU A 143 -40.10 -5.69 45.06
C GLU A 143 -39.71 -4.20 44.96
N ARG A 144 -40.61 -3.35 45.49
CA ARG A 144 -40.41 -1.89 45.62
C ARG A 144 -39.15 -1.60 46.47
N PHE A 145 -38.27 -0.74 45.94
CA PHE A 145 -37.03 -0.23 46.58
C PHE A 145 -35.79 -1.14 46.64
N SER A 146 -35.76 -2.25 45.92
CA SER A 146 -34.64 -3.21 45.97
C SER A 146 -33.36 -2.76 45.25
N VAL A 147 -33.42 -1.81 44.32
CA VAL A 147 -32.22 -1.25 43.66
C VAL A 147 -32.38 0.27 43.51
N VAL A 148 -31.44 1.02 44.10
CA VAL A 148 -31.31 2.48 43.95
C VAL A 148 -30.02 2.75 43.19
N HIS A 149 -30.13 3.36 42.01
CA HIS A 149 -28.99 3.88 41.27
C HIS A 149 -28.88 5.38 41.57
N ILE A 150 -27.72 5.80 42.07
CA ILE A 150 -27.39 7.21 42.32
C ILE A 150 -26.21 7.53 41.39
N ASP A 151 -26.31 8.65 40.67
CA ASP A 151 -25.23 9.23 39.84
C ASP A 151 -24.35 10.16 40.68
#